data_AF-A0A7S1KVL8-F1
#
_entry.id   AF-A0A7S1KVL8-F1
#
_cell.length_a   1.000
_cell.length_b   1.000
_cell.length_c   1.000
_cell.angle_alpha   90.00
_cell.angle_beta   90.00
_cell.angle_gamma   90.00
#
_symmetry.space_group_name_H-M   'P 1'
#
loop_
_entity.id
_entity.type
_entity.pdbx_description
1 polymer ?
#
loop_
_entity_poly.entity_id
_entity_poly.type
_entity_poly.pdbx_seq_one_letter_code
_entity_poly.pdbx_strand_id
1 'polypeptide(L)'
;ARTPNRKGFRAMNLTPLDSLKAVVLGQDPYFRPGQADGLCFSVAPGVRTPPSLRNIFKELEADIPGFQIPQDGGLEKWAREGVLMLNAALTVRSGKALSHSKSGWQTFTNAVIQEVSERKEGVVFLLWGNFAKQKGSLIDRSKHRVVEAVHPSPLS
;
A
#
# COMPACT_ATOMS: atom_id res chain seq x y z
N ALA A 1 -6.42 28.96 -2.73
CA ALA A 1 -5.46 27.89 -3.08
C ALA A 1 -6.08 26.53 -2.74
N ARG A 2 -6.28 25.62 -3.70
CA ARG A 2 -6.79 24.27 -3.41
C ARG A 2 -5.71 23.52 -2.64
N THR A 3 -5.93 23.27 -1.36
CA THR A 3 -5.06 22.42 -0.54
C THR A 3 -4.88 21.09 -1.27
N PRO A 4 -3.64 20.62 -1.52
CA PRO A 4 -3.43 19.28 -2.05
C PRO A 4 -4.19 18.30 -1.15
N ASN A 5 -5.02 17.45 -1.75
CA ASN A 5 -5.87 16.54 -1.01
C ASN A 5 -5.01 15.78 0.02
N ARG A 6 -5.16 16.08 1.33
CA ARG A 6 -4.31 15.59 2.43
C ARG A 6 -4.16 14.07 2.47
N LYS A 7 -5.08 13.36 1.80
CA LYS A 7 -5.08 11.90 1.68
C LYS A 7 -3.84 11.34 0.99
N GLY A 8 -3.21 12.06 0.06
CA GLY A 8 -2.04 11.54 -0.67
C GLY A 8 -0.85 11.15 0.23
N PHE A 9 -0.70 11.84 1.37
CA PHE A 9 0.36 11.58 2.36
C PHE A 9 -0.14 10.80 3.58
N ARG A 10 -1.40 10.30 3.56
CA ARG A 10 -2.03 9.67 4.74
C ARG A 10 -1.29 8.43 5.23
N ALA A 11 -0.73 7.62 4.32
CA ALA A 11 0.06 6.45 4.71
C ALA A 11 1.24 6.81 5.63
N MET A 12 1.99 7.86 5.30
CA MET A 12 3.12 8.35 6.10
C MET A 12 2.66 9.04 7.39
N ASN A 13 1.55 9.79 7.32
CA ASN A 13 1.00 10.46 8.52
C ASN A 13 0.50 9.45 9.57
N LEU A 14 -0.04 8.31 9.14
CA LEU A 14 -0.52 7.25 10.03
C LEU A 14 0.58 6.29 10.47
N THR A 15 1.67 6.21 9.71
CA THR A 15 2.78 5.29 9.97
C THR A 15 4.10 6.05 10.09
N PRO A 16 4.36 6.73 11.23
CA PRO A 16 5.65 7.36 11.50
C PRO A 16 6.80 6.36 11.38
N LEU A 17 7.94 6.82 10.88
CA LEU A 17 9.14 6.00 10.63
C LEU A 17 9.59 5.20 11.87
N ASP A 18 9.45 5.78 13.07
CA ASP A 18 9.83 5.13 14.33
C ASP A 18 8.98 3.90 14.63
N SER A 19 7.68 3.97 14.35
CA SER A 19 6.71 2.87 14.56
C SER A 19 6.61 1.88 13.39
N LEU A 20 7.29 2.14 12.27
CA LEU A 20 7.19 1.33 11.06
C LEU A 20 7.80 -0.06 11.27
N LYS A 21 6.99 -1.10 10.99
CA LYS A 21 7.34 -2.52 11.09
C LYS A 21 7.30 -3.23 9.74
N ALA A 22 6.37 -2.85 8.88
CA ALA A 22 6.19 -3.46 7.57
C ALA A 22 5.82 -2.44 6.50
N VAL A 23 6.07 -2.77 5.24
CA VAL A 23 5.71 -1.97 4.07
C VAL A 23 4.92 -2.85 3.10
N VAL A 24 3.76 -2.36 2.66
CA VAL A 24 2.95 -2.97 1.58
C VAL A 24 2.92 -1.99 0.41
N LEU A 25 3.29 -2.47 -0.78
CA LEU A 25 3.33 -1.64 -1.98
C LEU A 25 2.14 -1.92 -2.91
N GLY A 26 1.38 -0.87 -3.20
CA GLY A 26 0.40 -0.82 -4.28
C GLY A 26 0.93 -0.08 -5.51
N GLN A 27 0.23 -0.21 -6.63
CA GLN A 27 0.58 0.47 -7.88
C GLN A 27 0.03 1.89 -7.92
N ASP A 28 -1.30 2.02 -7.99
CA ASP A 28 -2.02 3.29 -8.03
C ASP A 28 -3.18 3.29 -7.02
N PRO A 29 -3.68 4.48 -6.63
CA PRO A 29 -4.92 4.57 -5.87
C PRO A 29 -6.11 4.06 -6.69
N TYR A 30 -7.18 3.64 -6.01
CA TYR A 30 -8.44 3.36 -6.69
C TYR A 30 -8.96 4.58 -7.46
N PHE A 31 -9.32 4.37 -8.73
CA PHE A 31 -9.67 5.45 -9.67
C PHE A 31 -11.16 5.76 -9.74
N ARG A 32 -12.04 5.08 -8.99
CA ARG A 32 -13.45 5.46 -8.92
C ARG A 32 -13.68 6.46 -7.78
N PRO A 33 -14.58 7.45 -7.96
CA PRO A 33 -14.91 8.42 -6.92
C PRO A 33 -15.26 7.76 -5.58
N GLY A 34 -14.73 8.32 -4.49
CA GLY A 34 -15.02 7.85 -3.13
C GLY A 34 -14.24 6.61 -2.67
N GLN A 35 -13.58 5.86 -3.57
CA GLN A 35 -12.87 4.63 -3.19
C GLN A 35 -11.57 4.91 -2.44
N ALA A 36 -10.64 5.64 -3.07
CA ALA A 36 -9.32 5.86 -2.52
C ALA A 36 -9.36 6.72 -1.25
N ASP A 37 -8.73 6.22 -0.19
CA ASP A 37 -8.64 6.90 1.09
C ASP A 37 -7.21 7.35 1.44
N GLY A 38 -6.21 7.01 0.61
CA GLY A 38 -4.80 7.36 0.80
C GLY A 38 -3.89 6.21 1.27
N LEU A 39 -4.44 5.01 1.45
CA LEU A 39 -3.68 3.78 1.74
C LEU A 39 -3.83 2.81 0.56
N CYS A 40 -2.78 2.06 0.23
CA CYS A 40 -2.91 1.01 -0.80
C CYS A 40 -3.90 -0.07 -0.33
N PHE A 41 -4.68 -0.63 -1.27
CA PHE A 41 -5.74 -1.63 -1.04
C PHE A 41 -6.94 -1.21 -0.15
N SER A 42 -6.81 -0.19 0.69
CA SER A 42 -7.88 0.33 1.56
C SER A 42 -8.95 1.09 0.77
N VAL A 43 -10.18 1.06 1.29
CA VAL A 43 -11.29 1.90 0.81
C VAL A 43 -11.97 2.63 1.96
N ALA A 44 -12.62 3.74 1.64
CA ALA A 44 -13.40 4.51 2.62
C ALA A 44 -14.61 3.71 3.17
N PRO A 45 -15.09 4.02 4.39
CA PRO A 45 -16.31 3.42 4.94
C PRO A 45 -17.50 3.54 3.98
N GLY A 46 -18.32 2.49 3.90
CA GLY A 46 -19.47 2.41 3.00
C GLY A 46 -19.13 2.08 1.53
N VAL A 47 -17.85 1.99 1.17
CA VAL A 47 -17.42 1.53 -0.15
C VAL A 47 -17.34 0.01 -0.17
N ARG A 48 -17.93 -0.62 -1.20
CA ARG A 48 -17.83 -2.07 -1.40
C ARG A 48 -16.36 -2.50 -1.50
N THR A 49 -15.98 -3.50 -0.69
CA THR A 49 -14.64 -4.09 -0.67
C THR A 49 -14.21 -4.53 -2.08
N PRO A 50 -13.12 -3.96 -2.63
CA PRO A 50 -12.64 -4.28 -3.97
C PRO A 50 -12.17 -5.74 -4.09
N PRO A 51 -12.14 -6.31 -5.32
CA PRO A 51 -11.73 -7.70 -5.53
C PRO A 51 -10.38 -8.07 -4.92
N SER A 52 -9.36 -7.21 -5.10
CA SER A 52 -8.03 -7.46 -4.53
C SER A 52 -8.04 -7.52 -3.01
N LEU A 53 -8.77 -6.61 -2.34
CA LEU A 53 -8.87 -6.63 -0.89
C LEU A 53 -9.67 -7.84 -0.38
N ARG A 54 -10.70 -8.29 -1.12
CA ARG A 54 -11.40 -9.54 -0.78
C ARG A 54 -10.48 -10.75 -0.83
N ASN A 55 -9.57 -10.80 -1.80
CA ASN A 55 -8.60 -11.90 -1.88
C ASN A 55 -7.58 -11.82 -0.72
N ILE A 56 -7.12 -10.62 -0.35
CA ILE A 56 -6.29 -10.43 0.85
C ILE A 56 -7.01 -10.94 2.10
N PHE A 57 -8.29 -10.59 2.30
CA PHE A 57 -9.06 -11.05 3.45
C PHE A 57 -9.30 -12.55 3.47
N LYS A 58 -9.52 -13.19 2.31
CA LYS A 58 -9.63 -14.65 2.21
C LYS A 58 -8.33 -15.35 2.59
N GLU A 59 -7.19 -14.81 2.13
CA GLU A 59 -5.88 -15.35 2.51
C GLU A 59 -5.67 -15.24 4.02
N LEU A 60 -5.99 -14.09 4.62
CA LEU A 60 -5.89 -13.89 6.07
C LEU A 60 -6.81 -14.81 6.87
N GLU A 61 -8.04 -15.05 6.39
CA GLU A 61 -8.98 -15.99 7.02
C GLU A 61 -8.47 -17.43 6.98
N ALA A 62 -7.77 -17.82 5.90
CA ALA A 62 -7.19 -19.16 5.77
C ALA A 62 -5.90 -19.34 6.58
N ASP A 63 -5.07 -18.28 6.67
CA ASP A 63 -3.72 -18.36 7.25
C ASP A 63 -3.68 -18.01 8.75
N ILE A 64 -4.55 -17.13 9.24
CA ILE A 64 -4.52 -16.64 10.62
C ILE A 64 -5.69 -17.22 11.42
N PRO A 65 -5.43 -18.16 12.36
CA PRO A 65 -6.48 -18.73 13.21
C PRO A 65 -7.26 -17.65 13.96
N GLY A 66 -8.59 -17.67 13.81
CA GLY A 66 -9.49 -16.71 14.46
C GLY A 66 -9.65 -15.36 13.75
N PHE A 67 -9.01 -15.15 12.59
CA PHE A 67 -9.30 -13.99 11.76
C PHE A 67 -10.72 -14.08 11.19
N GLN A 68 -11.47 -12.98 11.29
CA GLN A 68 -12.81 -12.86 10.70
C GLN A 68 -12.80 -11.74 9.68
N ILE A 69 -13.33 -12.00 8.49
CA ILE A 69 -13.39 -11.02 7.41
C ILE A 69 -14.22 -9.79 7.86
N PRO A 70 -13.65 -8.58 7.88
CA PRO A 70 -14.39 -7.37 8.26
C PRO A 70 -15.51 -7.04 7.27
N GLN A 71 -16.55 -6.35 7.77
CA GLN A 71 -17.66 -5.87 6.93
C GLN A 71 -17.28 -4.66 6.07
N ASP A 72 -16.27 -3.89 6.47
CA ASP A 72 -15.73 -2.75 5.72
C ASP A 72 -14.33 -3.04 5.16
N GLY A 73 -13.90 -2.23 4.19
CA GLY A 73 -12.60 -2.36 3.54
C GLY A 73 -11.55 -1.36 4.01
N GLY A 74 -11.73 -0.76 5.20
CA GLY A 74 -10.82 0.23 5.75
C GLY A 74 -9.63 -0.42 6.44
N LEU A 75 -8.41 -0.02 6.05
CA LEU A 75 -7.16 -0.59 6.59
C LEU A 75 -6.39 0.40 7.49
N GLU A 76 -7.07 1.40 8.04
CA GLU A 76 -6.45 2.40 8.91
C GLU A 76 -5.78 1.77 10.15
N LYS A 77 -6.37 0.72 10.72
CA LYS A 77 -5.82 0.02 11.89
C LYS A 77 -4.43 -0.53 11.60
N TRP A 78 -4.21 -1.14 10.43
CA TRP A 78 -2.91 -1.67 10.04
C TRP A 78 -1.86 -0.56 9.94
N ALA A 79 -2.22 0.57 9.34
CA ALA A 79 -1.32 1.72 9.24
C ALA A 79 -0.89 2.23 10.62
N ARG A 80 -1.85 2.39 11.55
CA ARG A 80 -1.57 2.81 12.93
C ARG A 80 -0.71 1.83 13.72
N GLU A 81 -0.76 0.55 13.36
CA GLU A 81 0.03 -0.50 14.02
C GLU A 81 1.44 -0.69 13.41
N GLY A 82 1.82 0.13 12.43
CA GLY A 82 3.17 0.16 11.86
C GLY A 82 3.27 -0.38 10.43
N VAL A 83 2.16 -0.59 9.72
CA VAL A 83 2.17 -1.06 8.32
C VAL A 83 2.08 0.11 7.35
N LEU A 84 3.19 0.48 6.72
CA LEU A 84 3.21 1.53 5.72
C LEU A 84 2.54 1.05 4.42
N MET A 85 1.31 1.49 4.19
CA MET A 85 0.48 1.11 3.04
C MET A 85 0.65 2.10 1.87
N LEU A 86 1.74 1.99 1.13
CA LEU A 86 2.18 2.97 0.13
C LEU A 86 1.78 2.56 -1.30
N ASN A 87 1.21 3.48 -2.09
CA ASN A 87 1.11 3.31 -3.55
C ASN A 87 2.30 3.96 -4.24
N ALA A 88 2.79 3.41 -5.36
CA ALA A 88 3.89 4.04 -6.11
C ALA A 88 3.49 5.31 -6.88
N ALA A 89 2.20 5.46 -7.22
CA ALA A 89 1.62 6.76 -7.55
C ALA A 89 0.66 7.19 -6.42
N LEU A 90 0.73 8.46 -6.00
CA LEU A 90 -0.12 8.96 -4.91
C LEU A 90 -1.42 9.60 -5.40
N THR A 91 -1.57 9.82 -6.70
CA THR A 91 -2.78 10.36 -7.31
C THR A 91 -3.10 9.66 -8.62
N VAL A 92 -4.38 9.66 -9.00
CA VAL A 92 -4.89 9.12 -10.25
C VAL A 92 -6.06 9.96 -10.73
N ARG A 93 -6.31 10.04 -12.04
CA ARG A 93 -7.48 10.69 -12.62
C ARG A 93 -8.68 9.74 -12.50
N SER A 94 -9.84 10.31 -12.20
CA SER A 94 -11.08 9.53 -12.13
C SER A 94 -11.30 8.73 -13.42
N GLY A 95 -11.60 7.44 -13.28
CA GLY A 95 -11.86 6.54 -14.41
C GLY A 95 -10.64 6.16 -15.26
N LYS A 96 -9.42 6.63 -14.93
CA LYS A 96 -8.22 6.40 -15.74
C LYS A 96 -7.09 5.84 -14.89
N ALA A 97 -7.01 4.51 -14.79
CA ALA A 97 -5.87 3.84 -14.17
C ALA A 97 -4.54 4.31 -14.80
N LEU A 98 -3.46 4.36 -14.03
CA LEU A 98 -2.10 4.73 -14.46
C LEU A 98 -1.95 6.12 -15.07
N SER A 99 -2.96 6.98 -14.94
CA SER A 99 -2.94 8.31 -15.58
C SER A 99 -1.81 9.22 -15.11
N HIS A 100 -1.24 8.96 -13.93
CA HIS A 100 -0.14 9.74 -13.35
C HIS A 100 1.14 8.92 -13.17
N SER A 101 1.27 7.78 -13.86
CA SER A 101 2.47 6.93 -13.84
C SER A 101 3.76 7.67 -14.23
N LYS A 102 3.64 8.72 -15.06
CA LYS A 102 4.74 9.59 -15.54
C LYS A 102 4.83 10.94 -14.81
N SER A 103 4.09 11.13 -13.70
CA SER A 103 4.01 12.42 -12.99
C SER A 103 5.09 12.61 -11.91
N GLY A 104 6.17 11.82 -11.94
CA GLY A 104 7.26 11.90 -10.96
C GLY A 104 6.98 11.25 -9.60
N TRP A 105 5.76 10.74 -9.36
CA TRP A 105 5.44 10.08 -8.08
C TRP A 105 6.36 8.92 -7.73
N GLN A 106 6.77 8.15 -8.75
CA GLN A 106 7.67 7.04 -8.51
C GLN A 106 9.02 7.49 -7.96
N THR A 107 9.53 8.65 -8.38
CA THR A 107 10.76 9.22 -7.81
C THR A 107 10.59 9.47 -6.32
N PHE A 108 9.47 10.09 -5.93
CA PHE A 108 9.16 10.36 -4.54
C PHE A 108 9.00 9.06 -3.72
N THR A 109 8.20 8.10 -4.19
CA THR A 109 7.96 6.87 -3.43
C THR A 109 9.18 5.95 -3.40
N ASN A 110 10.03 5.99 -4.44
CA ASN A 110 11.31 5.29 -4.41
C ASN A 110 12.20 5.85 -3.29
N ALA A 111 12.29 7.18 -3.16
CA ALA A 111 13.04 7.81 -2.08
C ALA A 111 12.49 7.43 -0.70
N VAL A 112 11.16 7.32 -0.54
CA VAL A 112 10.55 6.83 0.71
C VAL A 112 11.00 5.39 1.02
N ILE A 113 10.99 4.49 0.02
CA ILE A 113 11.42 3.10 0.22
C ILE A 113 12.91 3.03 0.60
N GLN A 114 13.75 3.82 -0.07
CA GLN A 114 15.19 3.92 0.21
C GLN A 114 15.43 4.44 1.63
N GLU A 115 14.77 5.52 2.03
CA GLU A 115 14.88 6.10 3.37
C GLU A 115 14.52 5.08 4.46
N VAL A 116 13.46 4.30 4.26
CA VAL A 116 13.11 3.20 5.18
C VAL A 116 14.20 2.13 5.20
N SER A 117 14.72 1.74 4.03
CA SER A 117 15.77 0.73 3.93
C SER A 117 17.09 1.17 4.55
N GLU A 118 17.41 2.46 4.49
CA GLU A 118 18.67 3.01 4.99
C GLU A 118 18.61 3.20 6.50
N ARG A 119 17.48 3.69 7.03
CA ARG A 119 17.40 4.13 8.44
C ARG A 119 16.80 3.12 9.41
N LYS A 120 16.18 2.05 8.91
CA LYS A 120 15.61 0.99 9.75
C LYS A 120 16.36 -0.31 9.53
N GLU A 121 16.07 -1.27 10.39
CA GLU A 121 16.48 -2.68 10.30
C GLU A 121 15.27 -3.55 10.65
N GLY A 122 15.25 -4.80 10.17
CA GLY A 122 14.20 -5.77 10.50
C GLY A 122 12.82 -5.50 9.88
N VAL A 123 12.67 -4.43 9.09
CA VAL A 123 11.41 -4.13 8.38
C VAL A 123 11.05 -5.24 7.40
N VAL A 124 9.77 -5.62 7.36
CA VAL A 124 9.22 -6.60 6.39
C VAL A 124 8.61 -5.87 5.20
N PHE A 125 9.12 -6.13 4.00
CA PHE A 125 8.58 -5.59 2.75
C PHE A 125 7.77 -6.66 2.01
N LEU A 126 6.47 -6.39 1.84
CA LEU A 126 5.52 -7.22 1.11
C LEU A 126 5.39 -6.72 -0.33
N LEU A 127 5.99 -7.45 -1.27
CA LEU A 127 6.07 -7.08 -2.69
C LEU A 127 5.15 -7.98 -3.53
N TRP A 128 3.93 -7.53 -3.78
CA TRP A 128 2.91 -8.29 -4.50
C TRP A 128 2.79 -7.86 -5.97
N GLY A 129 3.13 -8.79 -6.88
CA GLY A 129 3.14 -8.55 -8.32
C GLY A 129 4.43 -7.94 -8.85
N ASN A 130 4.64 -8.06 -10.17
CA ASN A 130 5.91 -7.66 -10.82
C ASN A 130 6.27 -6.19 -10.60
N PHE A 131 5.27 -5.31 -10.57
CA PHE A 131 5.50 -3.90 -10.33
C PHE A 131 6.10 -3.62 -8.94
N ALA A 132 5.57 -4.25 -7.88
CA ALA A 132 6.11 -4.12 -6.53
C ALA A 132 7.48 -4.82 -6.41
N LYS A 133 7.63 -6.02 -7.02
CA LYS A 133 8.90 -6.78 -7.03
C LYS A 133 10.06 -5.97 -7.62
N GLN A 134 9.82 -5.17 -8.66
CA GLN A 134 10.84 -4.28 -9.24
C GLN A 134 11.38 -3.24 -8.25
N LYS A 135 10.59 -2.83 -7.25
CA LYS A 135 11.05 -1.93 -6.18
C LYS A 135 11.97 -2.63 -5.18
N GLY A 136 12.08 -3.96 -5.24
CA GLY A 136 12.96 -4.76 -4.41
C GLY A 136 14.45 -4.45 -4.57
N SER A 137 14.87 -3.79 -5.66
CA SER A 137 16.25 -3.31 -5.84
C SER A 137 16.60 -2.12 -4.96
N LEU A 138 15.60 -1.45 -4.36
CA LEU A 138 15.78 -0.32 -3.45
C LEU A 138 15.93 -0.75 -1.99
N ILE A 139 15.87 -2.06 -1.71
CA ILE A 139 15.82 -2.61 -0.37
C ILE A 139 17.08 -3.41 -0.09
N ASP A 140 17.78 -3.06 0.98
CA ASP A 140 18.89 -3.85 1.51
C ASP A 140 18.36 -5.12 2.18
N ARG A 141 18.47 -6.24 1.46
CA ARG A 141 18.01 -7.56 1.92
C ARG A 141 18.86 -8.15 3.04
N SER A 142 20.03 -7.58 3.33
CA SER A 142 20.82 -7.99 4.51
C SER A 142 20.24 -7.42 5.80
N LYS A 143 19.58 -6.25 5.71
CA LYS A 143 18.94 -5.57 6.84
C LYS A 143 17.46 -5.90 6.99
N HIS A 144 16.82 -6.32 5.91
CA HIS A 144 15.35 -6.41 5.82
C HIS A 144 14.86 -7.74 5.28
N ARG A 145 13.63 -8.11 5.69
CA ARG A 145 12.95 -9.26 5.12
C ARG A 145 12.10 -8.81 3.93
N VAL A 146 12.34 -9.39 2.76
CA VAL A 146 11.49 -9.19 1.58
C VAL A 146 10.69 -10.46 1.33
N VAL A 147 9.36 -10.32 1.25
CA VAL A 147 8.43 -11.42 0.91
C VAL A 147 7.73 -11.04 -0.39
N GLU A 148 7.86 -11.91 -1.39
CA GLU A 148 7.34 -11.70 -2.72
C GLU A 148 6.19 -12.66 -3.01
N ALA A 149 5.11 -12.17 -3.62
CA ALA A 149 3.99 -12.99 -4.05
C ALA A 149 3.38 -12.48 -5.36
N VAL A 150 2.45 -13.24 -5.93
CA VAL A 150 1.58 -12.74 -7.00
C VAL A 150 0.71 -11.60 -6.48
N HIS A 151 0.24 -10.71 -7.37
CA HIS A 151 -0.65 -9.64 -6.95
C HIS A 151 -2.01 -10.23 -6.55
N PRO A 152 -2.71 -9.73 -5.51
CA PRO A 152 -4.00 -10.27 -5.09
C PRO A 152 -5.16 -9.98 -6.07
N SER A 153 -4.88 -9.50 -7.28
CA SER A 153 -5.92 -9.20 -8.26
C SER A 153 -6.45 -10.51 -8.84
N PRO A 154 -7.75 -10.63 -9.15
CA PRO A 154 -8.30 -11.82 -9.83
C PRO A 154 -7.69 -12.11 -11.22
N LEU A 155 -6.91 -11.17 -11.77
CA LEU A 155 -6.29 -11.27 -13.10
C LEU A 155 -4.82 -11.71 -13.04
N SER A 156 -4.31 -12.02 -11.85
CA SER A 156 -2.90 -12.35 -11.60
C SER A 156 -2.62 -13.85 -11.61
#